data_AF-A0A838PLV5-F1
#
_entry.id   AF-A0A838PLV5-F1
#
_cell.length_a   1.000
_cell.length_b   1.000
_cell.length_c   1.000
_cell.angle_alpha   90.00
_cell.angle_beta   90.00
_cell.angle_gamma   90.00
#
_symmetry.space_group_name_H-M   'P 1'
#
loop_
_entity.id
_entity.type
_entity.pdbx_description
1 polymer ?
#
loop_
_entity_poly.entity_id
_entity_poly.type
_entity_poly.pdbx_seq_one_letter_code
_entity_poly.pdbx_strand_id
1 'polypeptide(L)'
;MLGGADFGAGLWELGARGPRGAAVREHTHRAMAPVWEANHVWLIFVFVVCWTAYPTAFASIASTLTVPLFIAAIGVILRGASYAFRTGDPGGREASALSLMLSLSSVLTPFALGAAAGGIASGRVPVGNAAGDAFSSWVNPTSLLVGTLAVASAAYTAAIYLAADARREGLDDLAETFRKRALISGALVGTIAICGPLVLHEDARPLYDGLTSGAGLVAGLVSGIAGVATLALVYRGRFEPARASAALAVAAIVAGWGLAQEPSFLPGLTLQEAAAGDATLVAIAVSVGFGLLILLPSLALLFRLVLSGRFDPGRELQDVPARTARSPAPAIPLAATAGLGAAVTLLFEGWLLGIGVALMLLGAVLAFLLFAAPEEETR
;
A
#
# COMPACT_ATOMS: atom_id res chain seq x y z
N MET A 1 -4.68 0.41 2.08
CA MET A 1 -4.82 1.32 3.24
C MET A 1 -3.52 2.02 3.60
N LEU A 2 -2.52 1.29 4.09
CA LEU A 2 -1.16 1.83 4.32
C LEU A 2 -0.61 2.44 3.01
N GLY A 3 -0.82 1.71 1.90
CA GLY A 3 -0.74 2.19 0.51
C GLY A 3 -1.23 3.60 0.28
N GLY A 4 -2.53 3.79 0.44
CA GLY A 4 -3.19 5.05 0.12
C GLY A 4 -2.74 6.20 1.01
N ALA A 5 -2.51 5.96 2.30
CA ALA A 5 -2.04 7.01 3.22
C ALA A 5 -0.67 7.57 2.79
N ASP A 6 0.20 6.67 2.37
CA ASP A 6 1.57 6.95 2.00
C ASP A 6 1.65 7.57 0.59
N PHE A 7 0.87 7.08 -0.37
CA PHE A 7 0.72 7.72 -1.68
C PHE A 7 0.02 9.08 -1.63
N GLY A 8 -0.81 9.37 -0.62
CA GLY A 8 -1.51 10.66 -0.51
C GLY A 8 -0.74 11.75 0.24
N ALA A 9 0.32 11.37 0.96
CA ALA A 9 1.03 12.25 1.88
C ALA A 9 1.72 13.42 1.16
N GLY A 10 2.41 13.14 0.05
CA GLY A 10 3.11 14.17 -0.73
C GLY A 10 2.16 15.18 -1.36
N LEU A 11 0.90 14.84 -1.61
CA LEU A 11 -0.09 15.80 -2.10
C LEU A 11 -0.29 16.96 -1.12
N TRP A 12 -0.17 16.71 0.18
CA TRP A 12 -0.35 17.73 1.21
C TRP A 12 0.87 18.63 1.42
N GLU A 13 2.01 18.26 0.83
CA GLU A 13 3.20 19.12 0.71
C GLU A 13 3.02 20.15 -0.43
N LEU A 14 2.17 19.87 -1.43
CA LEU A 14 1.84 20.83 -2.49
C LEU A 14 1.14 22.07 -1.91
N GLY A 15 1.67 23.24 -2.28
CA GLY A 15 1.12 24.53 -1.83
C GLY A 15 1.49 24.91 -0.40
N ALA A 16 2.22 24.07 0.34
CA ALA A 16 2.69 24.37 1.68
C ALA A 16 3.90 25.33 1.64
N ARG A 17 3.68 26.63 1.93
CA ARG A 17 4.69 27.69 1.85
C ARG A 17 5.08 28.26 3.22
N GLY A 18 6.28 28.83 3.29
CA GLY A 18 6.79 29.49 4.50
C GLY A 18 7.05 28.54 5.68
N PRO A 19 7.15 29.08 6.92
CA PRO A 19 7.46 28.30 8.13
C PRO A 19 6.43 27.19 8.41
N ARG A 20 5.14 27.47 8.20
CA ARG A 20 4.08 26.45 8.28
C ARG A 20 4.24 25.35 7.25
N GLY A 21 4.71 25.68 6.05
CA GLY A 21 5.01 24.68 5.02
C GLY A 21 6.15 23.75 5.40
N ALA A 22 7.18 24.28 6.07
CA ALA A 22 8.27 23.46 6.59
C ALA A 22 7.77 22.48 7.66
N ALA A 23 6.95 22.95 8.60
CA ALA A 23 6.36 22.09 9.63
C ALA A 23 5.48 20.97 9.04
N VAL A 24 4.68 21.28 8.00
CA VAL A 24 3.89 20.26 7.29
C VAL A 24 4.78 19.22 6.62
N ARG A 25 5.83 19.63 5.91
CA ARG A 25 6.76 18.70 5.26
C ARG A 25 7.49 17.82 6.25
N GLU A 26 8.00 18.41 7.34
CA GLU A 26 8.73 17.67 8.37
C GLU A 26 7.84 16.62 9.04
N HIS A 27 6.65 17.04 9.50
CA HIS A 27 5.65 16.14 10.07
C HIS A 27 5.30 15.00 9.11
N THR A 28 5.06 15.34 7.84
CA THR A 28 4.72 14.36 6.81
C THR A 28 5.85 13.37 6.56
N HIS A 29 7.12 13.82 6.61
CA HIS A 29 8.27 12.93 6.48
C HIS A 29 8.29 11.88 7.59
N ARG A 30 8.32 12.36 8.84
CA ARG A 30 8.49 11.55 10.04
C ARG A 30 7.36 10.54 10.18
N ALA A 31 6.12 11.00 10.01
CA ALA A 31 4.93 10.15 10.13
C ALA A 31 4.89 9.04 9.07
N MET A 32 5.35 9.33 7.85
CA MET A 32 5.19 8.41 6.71
C MET A 32 6.41 7.54 6.43
N ALA A 33 7.61 7.89 6.90
CA ALA A 33 8.82 7.11 6.62
C ALA A 33 8.70 5.61 7.03
N PRO A 34 8.23 5.25 8.24
CA PRO A 34 8.04 3.84 8.60
C PRO A 34 6.93 3.15 7.80
N VAL A 35 5.91 3.93 7.39
CA VAL A 35 4.80 3.41 6.58
C VAL A 35 5.27 3.09 5.17
N TRP A 36 6.11 3.94 4.58
CA TRP A 36 6.71 3.77 3.27
C TRP A 36 7.51 2.47 3.19
N GLU A 37 8.39 2.21 4.15
CA GLU A 37 9.21 0.99 4.19
C GLU A 37 8.35 -0.28 4.19
N ALA A 38 7.25 -0.27 4.94
CA ALA A 38 6.34 -1.41 5.04
C ALA A 38 5.41 -1.58 3.82
N ASN A 39 5.24 -0.55 2.99
CA ASN A 39 4.11 -0.48 2.07
C ASN A 39 4.41 -0.99 0.65
N HIS A 40 5.60 -0.77 0.10
CA HIS A 40 5.91 -1.18 -1.29
C HIS A 40 5.85 -2.68 -1.53
N VAL A 41 6.03 -3.48 -0.46
CA VAL A 41 5.92 -4.93 -0.49
C VAL A 41 4.54 -5.38 -0.96
N TRP A 42 3.47 -4.66 -0.60
CA TRP A 42 2.10 -5.04 -0.96
C TRP A 42 1.83 -4.95 -2.46
N LEU A 43 2.36 -3.92 -3.12
CA LEU A 43 2.17 -3.77 -4.57
C LEU A 43 2.86 -4.91 -5.32
N ILE A 44 4.11 -5.20 -4.96
CA ILE A 44 4.88 -6.30 -5.54
C ILE A 44 4.17 -7.63 -5.27
N PHE A 45 3.68 -7.83 -4.04
CA PHE A 45 2.94 -9.03 -3.65
C PHE A 45 1.69 -9.24 -4.51
N VAL A 46 0.87 -8.22 -4.74
CA VAL A 46 -0.30 -8.30 -5.62
C VAL A 46 0.11 -8.69 -7.05
N PHE A 47 1.19 -8.11 -7.57
CA PHE A 47 1.71 -8.46 -8.90
C PHE A 47 2.17 -9.91 -8.99
N VAL A 48 2.94 -10.39 -8.00
CA VAL A 48 3.43 -11.78 -7.96
C VAL A 48 2.27 -12.76 -7.83
N VAL A 49 1.29 -12.48 -6.97
CA VAL A 49 0.10 -13.32 -6.83
C VAL A 49 -0.71 -13.35 -8.13
N CYS A 50 -0.95 -12.19 -8.76
CA CYS A 50 -1.66 -12.12 -10.02
C CYS A 50 -0.94 -12.90 -11.13
N TRP A 51 0.38 -12.71 -11.25
CA TRP A 51 1.19 -13.45 -12.22
C TRP A 51 1.18 -14.96 -12.00
N THR A 52 1.32 -15.40 -10.74
CA THR A 52 1.46 -16.83 -10.43
C THR A 52 0.10 -17.53 -10.45
N ALA A 53 -0.96 -16.90 -9.94
CA ALA A 53 -2.29 -17.50 -9.84
C ALA A 53 -3.13 -17.32 -11.11
N TYR A 54 -2.91 -16.25 -11.87
CA TYR A 54 -3.70 -15.91 -13.07
C TYR A 54 -2.79 -15.48 -14.24
N PRO A 55 -1.89 -16.36 -14.72
CA PRO A 55 -0.83 -15.98 -15.67
C PRO A 55 -1.34 -15.43 -17.00
N THR A 56 -2.45 -15.96 -17.53
CA THR A 56 -3.07 -15.52 -18.79
C THR A 56 -3.64 -14.11 -18.68
N ALA A 57 -4.35 -13.83 -17.58
CA ALA A 57 -4.86 -12.51 -17.28
C ALA A 57 -3.72 -11.52 -17.03
N PHE A 58 -2.70 -11.92 -16.24
CA PHE A 58 -1.53 -11.10 -15.98
C PHE A 58 -0.81 -10.69 -17.27
N ALA A 59 -0.56 -11.63 -18.18
CA ALA A 59 0.10 -11.33 -19.46
C ALA A 59 -0.71 -10.34 -20.30
N SER A 60 -2.03 -10.50 -20.35
CA SER A 60 -2.94 -9.61 -21.09
C SER A 60 -2.97 -8.20 -20.50
N ILE A 61 -3.05 -8.11 -19.16
CA ILE A 61 -3.03 -6.86 -18.39
C ILE A 61 -1.69 -6.15 -18.56
N ALA A 62 -0.58 -6.83 -18.29
CA ALA A 62 0.75 -6.24 -18.30
C ALA A 62 1.13 -5.72 -19.69
N SER A 63 0.80 -6.47 -20.74
CA SER A 63 1.09 -6.06 -22.13
C SER A 63 0.19 -4.91 -22.59
N THR A 64 -1.12 -4.96 -22.34
CA THR A 64 -2.06 -3.91 -22.76
C THR A 64 -1.89 -2.62 -21.97
N LEU A 65 -1.68 -2.71 -20.65
CA LEU A 65 -1.59 -1.58 -19.74
C LEU A 65 -0.13 -1.17 -19.46
N THR A 66 0.77 -1.44 -20.40
CA THR A 66 2.20 -1.11 -20.27
C THR A 66 2.43 0.35 -19.90
N VAL A 67 1.73 1.30 -20.55
CA VAL A 67 1.90 2.75 -20.32
C VAL A 67 1.55 3.17 -18.89
N PRO A 68 0.34 2.94 -18.36
CA PRO A 68 0.01 3.33 -16.99
C PRO A 68 0.83 2.57 -15.96
N LEU A 69 1.18 1.30 -16.21
CA LEU A 69 2.06 0.55 -15.30
C LEU A 69 3.47 1.14 -15.25
N PHE A 70 4.00 1.60 -16.38
CA PHE A 70 5.30 2.27 -16.43
C PHE A 70 5.26 3.64 -15.74
N ILE A 71 4.19 4.42 -15.91
CA ILE A 71 3.96 5.67 -15.17
C ILE A 71 3.92 5.40 -13.65
N ALA A 72 3.21 4.35 -13.23
CA ALA A 72 3.15 3.94 -11.83
C ALA A 72 4.54 3.58 -11.28
N ALA A 73 5.33 2.82 -12.06
CA ALA A 73 6.70 2.43 -11.71
C ALA A 73 7.63 3.65 -11.57
N ILE A 74 7.58 4.60 -12.50
CA ILE A 74 8.33 5.87 -12.38
C ILE A 74 7.94 6.60 -11.10
N GLY A 75 6.64 6.70 -10.80
CA GLY A 75 6.17 7.33 -9.58
C GLY A 75 6.71 6.64 -8.32
N VAL A 76 6.74 5.31 -8.27
CA VAL A 76 7.33 4.54 -7.15
C VAL A 76 8.82 4.84 -7.00
N ILE A 77 9.58 4.89 -8.10
CA ILE A 77 11.02 5.21 -8.10
C ILE A 77 11.26 6.63 -7.60
N LEU A 78 10.56 7.62 -8.15
CA LEU A 78 10.66 9.02 -7.73
C LEU A 78 10.38 9.17 -6.23
N ARG A 79 9.42 8.40 -5.72
CA ARG A 79 9.08 8.40 -4.31
C ARG A 79 10.20 7.83 -3.45
N GLY A 80 10.74 6.66 -3.82
CA GLY A 80 11.86 6.05 -3.10
C GLY A 80 13.11 6.94 -3.11
N ALA A 81 13.41 7.57 -4.24
CA ALA A 81 14.48 8.57 -4.33
C ALA A 81 14.23 9.76 -3.40
N SER A 82 12.98 10.26 -3.33
CA SER A 82 12.63 11.40 -2.47
C SER A 82 12.83 11.11 -0.99
N TYR A 83 12.52 9.90 -0.52
CA TYR A 83 12.78 9.49 0.87
C TYR A 83 14.27 9.28 1.13
N ALA A 84 14.98 8.58 0.23
CA ALA A 84 16.40 8.25 0.40
C ALA A 84 17.33 9.47 0.37
N PHE A 85 17.03 10.48 -0.44
CA PHE A 85 17.86 11.69 -0.50
C PHE A 85 17.51 12.73 0.57
N ARG A 86 16.33 12.65 1.19
CA ARG A 86 15.89 13.59 2.24
C ARG A 86 16.60 13.36 3.58
N THR A 87 17.13 12.16 3.83
CA THR A 87 18.01 11.86 4.97
C THR A 87 19.37 12.55 4.92
N GLY A 88 19.78 13.12 3.78
CA GLY A 88 21.08 13.78 3.60
C GLY A 88 21.14 15.27 3.98
N ASP A 89 20.13 15.80 4.66
CA ASP A 89 19.95 17.24 4.94
C ASP A 89 20.09 18.14 3.68
N PRO A 90 19.17 17.99 2.71
CA PRO A 90 19.27 18.66 1.41
C PRO A 90 19.13 20.19 1.54
N GLY A 91 19.97 20.93 0.82
CA GLY A 91 19.91 22.39 0.77
C GLY A 91 18.56 22.90 0.23
N GLY A 92 18.19 24.17 0.47
CA GLY A 92 16.83 24.67 0.21
C GLY A 92 16.27 24.44 -1.21
N ARG A 93 17.09 24.49 -2.26
CA ARG A 93 16.66 24.17 -3.64
C ARG A 93 16.42 22.68 -3.84
N GLU A 94 17.27 21.85 -3.27
CA GLU A 94 17.19 20.39 -3.33
C GLU A 94 15.99 19.88 -2.54
N ALA A 95 15.77 20.39 -1.32
CA ALA A 95 14.59 20.08 -0.52
C ALA A 95 13.28 20.42 -1.26
N SER A 96 13.26 21.54 -1.99
CA SER A 96 12.11 21.93 -2.83
C SER A 96 11.91 20.97 -4.02
N ALA A 97 12.99 20.52 -4.67
CA ALA A 97 12.92 19.56 -5.77
C ALA A 97 12.44 18.18 -5.28
N LEU A 98 12.95 17.70 -4.14
CA LEU A 98 12.52 16.45 -3.51
C LEU A 98 11.04 16.50 -3.09
N SER A 99 10.59 17.64 -2.54
CA SER A 99 9.17 17.85 -2.20
C SER A 99 8.29 17.78 -3.45
N LEU A 100 8.75 18.36 -4.57
CA LEU A 100 8.04 18.30 -5.86
C LEU A 100 8.00 16.87 -6.42
N MET A 101 9.10 16.11 -6.36
CA MET A 101 9.15 14.70 -6.77
C MET A 101 8.21 13.83 -5.92
N LEU A 102 8.21 14.02 -4.60
CA LEU A 102 7.31 13.35 -3.68
C LEU A 102 5.85 13.68 -3.97
N SER A 103 5.57 14.95 -4.25
CA SER A 103 4.23 15.41 -4.62
C SER A 103 3.74 14.83 -5.95
N LEU A 104 4.61 14.82 -6.96
CA LEU A 104 4.28 14.31 -8.29
C LEU A 104 4.04 12.80 -8.27
N SER A 105 4.91 12.05 -7.59
CA SER A 105 4.73 10.60 -7.40
C SER A 105 3.45 10.26 -6.63
N SER A 106 3.08 11.09 -5.66
CA SER A 106 1.84 10.97 -4.88
C SER A 106 0.56 11.12 -5.70
N VAL A 107 0.65 11.71 -6.90
CA VAL A 107 -0.47 11.79 -7.85
C VAL A 107 -0.33 10.72 -8.93
N LEU A 108 0.85 10.63 -9.57
CA LEU A 108 1.06 9.78 -10.72
C LEU A 108 0.82 8.30 -10.41
N THR A 109 1.37 7.78 -9.31
CA THR A 109 1.26 6.35 -8.99
C THR A 109 -0.19 5.92 -8.72
N PRO A 110 -0.94 6.53 -7.77
CA PRO A 110 -2.32 6.12 -7.53
C PRO A 110 -3.22 6.41 -8.74
N PHE A 111 -3.00 7.50 -9.47
CA PHE A 111 -3.77 7.77 -10.69
C PHE A 111 -3.57 6.69 -11.75
N ALA A 112 -2.32 6.34 -12.05
CA ALA A 112 -2.02 5.38 -13.09
C ALA A 112 -2.47 3.96 -12.72
N LEU A 113 -2.30 3.53 -11.47
CA LEU A 113 -2.83 2.26 -10.98
C LEU A 113 -4.37 2.24 -10.98
N GLY A 114 -5.02 3.34 -10.58
CA GLY A 114 -6.48 3.46 -10.64
C GLY A 114 -7.02 3.49 -12.07
N ALA A 115 -6.35 4.18 -12.99
CA ALA A 115 -6.73 4.21 -14.39
C ALA A 115 -6.55 2.85 -15.08
N ALA A 116 -5.49 2.11 -14.72
CA ALA A 116 -5.30 0.73 -15.11
C ALA A 116 -6.45 -0.17 -14.59
N ALA A 117 -6.81 -0.04 -13.31
CA ALA A 117 -7.94 -0.77 -12.73
C ALA A 117 -9.26 -0.42 -13.43
N GLY A 118 -9.52 0.85 -13.75
CA GLY A 118 -10.70 1.25 -14.52
C GLY A 118 -10.69 0.75 -15.97
N GLY A 119 -9.51 0.55 -16.56
CA GLY A 119 -9.35 -0.07 -17.89
C GLY A 119 -9.76 -1.54 -17.89
N ILE A 120 -9.35 -2.25 -16.85
CA ILE A 120 -9.78 -3.64 -16.58
C ILE A 120 -11.29 -3.65 -16.33
N ALA A 121 -11.76 -2.83 -15.41
CA ALA A 121 -13.16 -2.78 -14.97
C ALA A 121 -14.16 -2.41 -16.08
N SER A 122 -13.71 -1.63 -17.06
CA SER A 122 -14.51 -1.26 -18.22
C SER A 122 -14.38 -2.22 -19.41
N GLY A 123 -13.67 -3.34 -19.24
CA GLY A 123 -13.56 -4.38 -20.25
C GLY A 123 -12.68 -3.99 -21.45
N ARG A 124 -11.73 -3.07 -21.27
CA ARG A 124 -10.84 -2.59 -22.35
C ARG A 124 -9.52 -3.33 -22.46
N VAL A 125 -9.33 -4.36 -21.64
CA VAL A 125 -8.15 -5.24 -21.68
C VAL A 125 -8.56 -6.56 -22.31
N PRO A 126 -8.40 -6.73 -23.64
CA PRO A 126 -8.70 -8.00 -24.30
C PRO A 126 -7.71 -9.08 -23.89
N VAL A 127 -8.15 -10.33 -23.97
CA VAL A 127 -7.32 -11.50 -23.70
C VAL A 127 -6.31 -11.68 -24.83
N GLY A 128 -5.04 -11.84 -24.48
CA GLY A 128 -3.95 -12.03 -25.43
C GLY A 128 -2.82 -11.03 -25.22
N ASN A 129 -1.63 -11.41 -25.67
CA ASN A 129 -0.46 -10.56 -25.54
C ASN A 129 -0.55 -9.36 -26.49
N ALA A 130 -0.50 -8.15 -25.94
CA ALA A 130 -0.59 -6.88 -26.67
C ALA A 130 -1.82 -6.79 -27.60
N ALA A 131 -2.93 -7.40 -27.20
CA ALA A 131 -4.17 -7.40 -28.00
C ALA A 131 -4.96 -6.08 -27.88
N GLY A 132 -4.76 -5.31 -26.81
CA GLY A 132 -5.40 -4.00 -26.60
C GLY A 132 -4.50 -2.83 -26.97
N ASP A 133 -5.10 -1.67 -27.17
CA ASP A 133 -4.37 -0.43 -27.48
C ASP A 133 -3.78 0.21 -26.21
N ALA A 134 -2.51 0.60 -26.26
CA ALA A 134 -1.76 1.03 -25.09
C ALA A 134 -2.23 2.36 -24.46
N PHE A 135 -3.07 3.14 -25.16
CA PHE A 135 -3.58 4.44 -24.69
C PHE A 135 -5.07 4.39 -24.35
N SER A 136 -5.92 4.02 -25.30
CA SER A 136 -7.38 3.98 -25.10
C SER A 136 -7.83 2.98 -24.04
N SER A 137 -7.01 1.94 -23.77
CA SER A 137 -7.31 0.95 -22.73
C SER A 137 -7.30 1.54 -21.31
N TRP A 138 -6.66 2.69 -21.09
CA TRP A 138 -6.63 3.36 -19.77
C TRP A 138 -6.97 4.86 -19.82
N VAL A 139 -7.16 5.44 -21.00
CA VAL A 139 -7.66 6.80 -21.19
C VAL A 139 -9.09 6.75 -21.70
N ASN A 140 -10.01 6.58 -20.76
CA ASN A 140 -11.45 6.52 -20.99
C ASN A 140 -12.20 7.05 -19.75
N PRO A 141 -13.50 7.41 -19.85
CA PRO A 141 -14.25 7.98 -18.74
C PRO A 141 -14.18 7.15 -17.45
N THR A 142 -14.31 5.82 -17.53
CA THR A 142 -14.21 4.94 -16.35
C THR A 142 -12.81 4.95 -15.74
N SER A 143 -11.75 4.82 -16.55
CA SER A 143 -10.37 4.89 -16.07
C SER A 143 -10.02 6.24 -15.44
N LEU A 144 -10.48 7.35 -16.02
CA LEU A 144 -10.25 8.68 -15.47
C LEU A 144 -10.99 8.85 -14.14
N LEU A 145 -12.22 8.34 -14.03
CA LEU A 145 -12.99 8.32 -12.79
C LEU A 145 -12.26 7.52 -11.71
N VAL A 146 -11.87 6.27 -11.99
CA VAL A 146 -11.23 5.38 -11.00
C VAL A 146 -9.84 5.89 -10.63
N GLY A 147 -9.06 6.40 -11.59
CA GLY A 147 -7.78 7.06 -11.33
C GLY A 147 -7.92 8.28 -10.42
N THR A 148 -8.91 9.14 -10.67
CA THR A 148 -9.18 10.32 -9.83
C THR A 148 -9.65 9.92 -8.44
N LEU A 149 -10.53 8.91 -8.35
CA LEU A 149 -11.00 8.35 -7.08
C LEU A 149 -9.83 7.77 -6.27
N ALA A 150 -8.88 7.10 -6.91
CA ALA A 150 -7.68 6.56 -6.26
C ALA A 150 -6.80 7.66 -5.65
N VAL A 151 -6.54 8.75 -6.40
CA VAL A 151 -5.79 9.90 -5.89
C VAL A 151 -6.53 10.57 -4.72
N ALA A 152 -7.82 10.84 -4.87
CA ALA A 152 -8.63 11.48 -3.85
C ALA A 152 -8.70 10.62 -2.57
N SER A 153 -8.85 9.30 -2.72
CA SER A 153 -8.88 8.35 -1.61
C SER A 153 -7.53 8.23 -0.91
N ALA A 154 -6.43 8.31 -1.66
CA ALA A 154 -5.08 8.36 -1.11
C ALA A 154 -4.89 9.64 -0.27
N ALA A 155 -5.21 10.81 -0.83
CA ALA A 155 -5.14 12.09 -0.13
C ALA A 155 -5.99 12.11 1.15
N TYR A 156 -7.21 11.57 1.07
CA TYR A 156 -8.13 11.43 2.19
C TYR A 156 -7.55 10.56 3.31
N THR A 157 -7.06 9.37 2.98
CA THR A 157 -6.47 8.46 3.95
C THR A 157 -5.21 9.08 4.58
N ALA A 158 -4.38 9.75 3.77
CA ALA A 158 -3.19 10.44 4.24
C ALA A 158 -3.52 11.53 5.26
N ALA A 159 -4.54 12.35 4.99
CA ALA A 159 -4.95 13.41 5.90
C ALA A 159 -5.45 12.87 7.24
N ILE A 160 -6.18 11.74 7.26
CA ILE A 160 -6.61 11.10 8.51
C ILE A 160 -5.40 10.60 9.30
N TYR A 161 -4.45 9.93 8.63
CA TYR A 161 -3.24 9.43 9.26
C TYR A 161 -2.40 10.56 9.85
N LEU A 162 -2.14 11.62 9.08
CA LEU A 162 -1.35 12.77 9.51
C LEU A 162 -2.04 13.54 10.66
N ALA A 163 -3.38 13.64 10.64
CA ALA A 163 -4.13 14.23 11.75
C ALA A 163 -4.05 13.39 13.02
N ALA A 164 -4.14 12.06 12.90
CA ALA A 164 -4.00 11.14 14.02
C ALA A 164 -2.61 11.26 14.65
N ASP A 165 -1.58 11.28 13.83
CA ASP A 165 -0.19 11.35 14.26
C ASP A 165 0.14 12.70 14.91
N ALA A 166 -0.23 13.82 14.28
CA ALA A 166 -0.08 15.16 14.85
C ALA A 166 -0.80 15.30 16.20
N ARG A 167 -1.99 14.69 16.35
CA ARG A 167 -2.74 14.69 17.62
C ARG A 167 -1.99 13.93 18.72
N ARG A 168 -1.29 12.85 18.39
CA ARG A 168 -0.49 12.06 19.36
C ARG A 168 0.75 12.81 19.80
N GLU A 169 1.42 13.51 18.88
CA GLU A 169 2.59 14.33 19.18
C GLU A 169 2.25 15.65 19.90
N GLY A 170 0.96 15.94 20.15
CA GLY A 170 0.52 17.19 20.79
C GLY A 170 0.57 18.42 19.88
N LEU A 171 0.66 18.22 18.56
CA LEU A 171 0.74 19.26 17.55
C LEU A 171 -0.67 19.70 17.10
N ASP A 172 -1.39 20.40 17.98
CA ASP A 172 -2.81 20.72 17.79
C ASP A 172 -3.13 21.53 16.51
N ASP A 173 -2.30 22.52 16.14
CA ASP A 173 -2.49 23.33 14.92
C ASP A 173 -2.37 22.47 13.65
N LEU A 174 -1.41 21.53 13.63
CA LEU A 174 -1.22 20.60 12.52
C LEU A 174 -2.35 19.57 12.47
N ALA A 175 -2.76 19.03 13.63
CA ALA A 175 -3.87 18.09 13.72
C ALA A 175 -5.17 18.72 13.17
N GLU A 176 -5.45 19.98 13.50
CA GLU A 176 -6.61 20.70 12.98
C GLU A 176 -6.51 20.98 11.48
N THR A 177 -5.31 21.32 11.00
CA THR A 177 -5.04 21.52 9.57
C THR A 177 -5.32 20.24 8.77
N PHE A 178 -4.81 19.10 9.23
CA PHE A 178 -5.05 17.81 8.57
C PHE A 178 -6.48 17.31 8.75
N ARG A 179 -7.15 17.63 9.87
CA ARG A 179 -8.59 17.35 10.05
C ARG A 179 -9.42 18.03 8.98
N LYS A 180 -9.20 19.32 8.72
CA LYS A 180 -9.90 20.07 7.66
C LYS A 180 -9.63 19.45 6.28
N ARG A 181 -8.37 19.12 5.98
CA ARG A 181 -7.97 18.44 4.74
C ARG A 181 -8.67 17.08 4.58
N ALA A 182 -8.78 16.29 5.65
CA ALA A 182 -9.48 15.01 5.66
C ALA A 182 -10.99 15.17 5.40
N LEU A 183 -11.64 16.19 5.98
CA LEU A 183 -13.06 16.45 5.74
C LEU A 183 -13.32 16.89 4.28
N ILE A 184 -12.49 17.80 3.75
CA ILE A 184 -12.62 18.29 2.36
C ILE A 184 -12.38 17.16 1.36
N SER A 185 -11.27 16.43 1.51
CA SER A 185 -10.94 15.31 0.62
C SER A 185 -11.93 14.16 0.76
N GLY A 186 -12.43 13.87 1.96
CA GLY A 186 -13.46 12.84 2.16
C GLY A 186 -14.81 13.23 1.57
N ALA A 187 -15.21 14.50 1.64
CA ALA A 187 -16.39 14.99 0.93
C ALA A 187 -16.21 14.87 -0.59
N LEU A 188 -15.02 15.21 -1.11
CA LEU A 188 -14.70 15.05 -2.53
C LEU A 188 -14.76 13.58 -2.98
N VAL A 189 -14.16 12.66 -2.20
CA VAL A 189 -14.25 11.21 -2.45
C VAL A 189 -15.69 10.74 -2.44
N GLY A 190 -16.49 11.18 -1.46
CA GLY A 190 -17.91 10.88 -1.40
C GLY A 190 -18.68 11.35 -2.63
N THR A 191 -18.44 12.59 -3.07
CA THR A 191 -19.04 13.14 -4.29
C THR A 191 -18.64 12.34 -5.52
N ILE A 192 -17.36 12.02 -5.69
CA ILE A 192 -16.88 11.21 -6.83
C ILE A 192 -17.51 9.81 -6.79
N ALA A 193 -17.61 9.19 -5.62
CA ALA A 193 -18.21 7.87 -5.46
C ALA A 193 -19.73 7.86 -5.73
N ILE A 194 -20.45 8.92 -5.36
CA ILE A 194 -21.90 9.07 -5.61
C ILE A 194 -22.17 9.38 -7.09
N CYS A 195 -21.36 10.23 -7.72
CA CYS A 195 -21.50 10.58 -9.12
C CYS A 195 -20.91 9.52 -10.07
N GLY A 196 -19.97 8.72 -9.59
CA GLY A 196 -19.26 7.70 -10.37
C GLY A 196 -20.18 6.74 -11.14
N PRO A 197 -21.24 6.19 -10.53
CA PRO A 197 -22.22 5.37 -11.23
C PRO A 197 -22.82 6.01 -12.49
N LEU A 198 -22.94 7.34 -12.58
CA LEU A 198 -23.43 8.01 -13.79
C LEU A 198 -22.46 7.83 -14.96
N VAL A 199 -21.15 7.89 -14.70
CA VAL A 199 -20.12 7.64 -15.72
C VAL A 199 -20.10 6.17 -16.10
N LEU A 200 -20.22 5.27 -15.11
CA LEU A 200 -20.23 3.83 -15.34
C LEU A 200 -21.46 3.39 -16.15
N HIS A 201 -22.61 4.05 -15.98
CA HIS A 201 -23.82 3.74 -16.73
C HIS A 201 -23.62 3.90 -18.24
N GLU A 202 -22.91 4.95 -18.65
CA GLU A 202 -22.65 5.27 -20.06
C GLU A 202 -21.44 4.49 -20.62
N ASP A 203 -20.37 4.34 -19.82
CA ASP A 203 -19.07 3.86 -20.32
C ASP A 203 -18.77 2.39 -20.00
N ALA A 204 -19.37 1.83 -18.94
CA ALA A 204 -19.07 0.49 -18.43
C ALA A 204 -20.34 -0.17 -17.86
N ARG A 205 -21.36 -0.37 -18.71
CA ARG A 205 -22.68 -0.85 -18.29
C ARG A 205 -22.66 -2.16 -17.48
N PRO A 206 -21.88 -3.20 -17.83
CA PRO A 206 -21.81 -4.42 -17.02
C PRO A 206 -21.33 -4.17 -15.60
N LEU A 207 -20.33 -3.30 -15.41
CA LEU A 207 -19.82 -2.92 -14.10
C LEU A 207 -20.85 -2.11 -13.31
N TYR A 208 -21.57 -1.20 -13.97
CA TYR A 208 -22.67 -0.46 -13.35
C TYR A 208 -23.76 -1.41 -12.82
N ASP A 209 -24.20 -2.36 -13.64
CA ASP A 209 -25.24 -3.31 -13.25
C ASP A 209 -24.75 -4.20 -12.08
N GLY A 210 -23.48 -4.63 -12.09
CA GLY A 210 -22.88 -5.40 -10.99
C GLY A 210 -22.72 -4.60 -9.68
N LEU A 211 -22.41 -3.31 -9.75
CA LEU A 211 -22.28 -2.43 -8.58
C LEU A 211 -23.64 -1.95 -8.03
N THR A 212 -24.67 -1.91 -8.86
CA THR A 212 -26.03 -1.49 -8.46
C THR A 212 -26.94 -2.66 -8.10
N SER A 213 -26.47 -3.90 -8.23
CA SER A 213 -27.20 -5.11 -7.86
C SER A 213 -26.38 -6.03 -6.94
N GLY A 214 -27.06 -7.02 -6.35
CA GLY A 214 -26.44 -8.11 -5.62
C GLY A 214 -25.40 -7.70 -4.55
N ALA A 215 -24.25 -8.39 -4.56
CA ALA A 215 -23.18 -8.19 -3.59
C ALA A 215 -22.39 -6.89 -3.81
N GLY A 216 -22.33 -6.37 -5.04
CA GLY A 216 -21.71 -5.09 -5.36
C GLY A 216 -22.44 -3.92 -4.69
N LEU A 217 -23.77 -3.94 -4.69
CA LEU A 217 -24.58 -2.94 -4.00
C LEU A 217 -24.34 -2.97 -2.49
N VAL A 218 -24.30 -4.16 -1.89
CA VAL A 218 -24.03 -4.32 -0.45
C VAL A 218 -22.67 -3.74 -0.10
N ALA A 219 -21.64 -4.06 -0.89
CA ALA A 219 -20.29 -3.51 -0.70
C ALA A 219 -20.26 -1.97 -0.85
N GLY A 220 -20.99 -1.42 -1.82
CA GLY A 220 -21.17 0.02 -2.00
C GLY A 220 -21.85 0.70 -0.80
N LEU A 221 -22.91 0.09 -0.26
CA LEU A 221 -23.60 0.59 0.93
C LEU A 221 -22.70 0.53 2.18
N VAL A 222 -21.98 -0.58 2.38
CA VAL A 222 -21.00 -0.72 3.47
C VAL A 222 -19.94 0.37 3.35
N SER A 223 -19.44 0.63 2.15
CA SER A 223 -18.48 1.71 1.91
C SER A 223 -19.06 3.08 2.23
N GLY A 224 -20.27 3.38 1.76
CA GLY A 224 -20.95 4.65 2.04
C GLY A 224 -21.16 4.89 3.53
N ILE A 225 -21.66 3.89 4.25
CA ILE A 225 -21.85 3.96 5.71
C ILE A 225 -20.51 4.14 6.42
N ALA A 226 -19.50 3.37 6.05
CA ALA A 226 -18.16 3.49 6.63
C ALA A 226 -17.51 4.86 6.33
N GLY A 227 -17.71 5.41 5.14
CA GLY A 227 -17.25 6.75 4.75
C GLY A 227 -17.91 7.86 5.58
N VAL A 228 -19.25 7.81 5.72
CA VAL A 228 -19.99 8.75 6.57
C VAL A 228 -19.57 8.63 8.04
N ALA A 229 -19.44 7.41 8.55
CA ALA A 229 -18.95 7.16 9.90
C ALA A 229 -17.54 7.75 10.09
N THR A 230 -16.67 7.59 9.10
CA THR A 230 -15.31 8.16 9.13
C THR A 230 -15.35 9.68 9.20
N LEU A 231 -16.15 10.34 8.34
CA LEU A 231 -16.30 11.80 8.37
C LEU A 231 -16.83 12.29 9.72
N ALA A 232 -17.81 11.60 10.29
CA ALA A 232 -18.34 11.93 11.61
C ALA A 232 -17.29 11.75 12.73
N LEU A 233 -16.45 10.72 12.65
CA LEU A 233 -15.36 10.47 13.61
C LEU A 233 -14.25 11.52 13.48
N VAL A 234 -13.85 11.87 12.25
CA VAL A 234 -12.89 12.95 11.97
C VAL A 234 -13.42 14.28 12.48
N TYR A 235 -14.70 14.58 12.24
CA TYR A 235 -15.33 15.81 12.73
C TYR A 235 -15.28 15.89 14.26
N ARG A 236 -15.52 14.77 14.96
CA ARG A 236 -15.43 14.64 16.42
C ARG A 236 -13.99 14.53 16.97
N GLY A 237 -12.96 14.62 16.12
CA GLY A 237 -11.56 14.52 16.53
C GLY A 237 -11.11 13.11 16.96
N ARG A 238 -11.88 12.06 16.63
CA ARG A 238 -11.57 10.67 16.96
C ARG A 238 -10.86 9.96 15.79
N PHE A 239 -9.57 10.25 15.62
CA PHE A 239 -8.82 9.82 14.43
C PHE A 239 -8.51 8.32 14.38
N GLU A 240 -8.30 7.65 15.52
CA GLU A 240 -8.01 6.20 15.55
C GLU A 240 -9.13 5.33 15.01
N PRO A 241 -10.38 5.43 15.51
CA PRO A 241 -11.49 4.70 14.91
C PRO A 241 -11.76 5.19 13.48
N ALA A 242 -11.47 6.46 13.16
CA ALA A 242 -11.59 6.97 11.79
C ALA A 242 -10.65 6.25 10.81
N ARG A 243 -9.43 5.86 11.22
CA ARG A 243 -8.53 5.05 10.38
C ARG A 243 -9.12 3.68 10.07
N ALA A 244 -9.76 3.04 11.04
CA ALA A 244 -10.39 1.73 10.85
C ALA A 244 -11.64 1.82 9.95
N SER A 245 -12.49 2.83 10.13
CA SER A 245 -13.66 3.02 9.27
C SER A 245 -13.27 3.45 7.86
N ALA A 246 -12.20 4.27 7.69
CA ALA A 246 -11.64 4.58 6.38
C ALA A 246 -11.12 3.31 5.68
N ALA A 247 -10.44 2.44 6.44
CA ALA A 247 -9.98 1.14 5.99
C ALA A 247 -11.10 0.28 5.45
N LEU A 248 -12.18 0.17 6.21
CA LEU A 248 -13.38 -0.54 5.80
C LEU A 248 -13.98 0.07 4.52
N ALA A 249 -14.07 1.40 4.43
CA ALA A 249 -14.68 2.07 3.27
C ALA A 249 -13.96 1.74 1.95
N VAL A 250 -12.63 1.83 1.92
CA VAL A 250 -11.87 1.52 0.70
C VAL A 250 -11.83 0.02 0.44
N ALA A 251 -11.70 -0.82 1.49
CA ALA A 251 -11.74 -2.27 1.33
C ALA A 251 -13.06 -2.72 0.72
N ALA A 252 -14.18 -2.14 1.15
CA ALA A 252 -15.50 -2.41 0.62
C ALA A 252 -15.64 -1.96 -0.85
N ILE A 253 -15.05 -0.83 -1.27
CA ILE A 253 -15.05 -0.43 -2.69
C ILE A 253 -14.28 -1.43 -3.54
N VAL A 254 -13.08 -1.81 -3.10
CA VAL A 254 -12.22 -2.75 -3.84
C VAL A 254 -12.88 -4.13 -3.92
N ALA A 255 -13.46 -4.61 -2.82
CA ALA A 255 -14.22 -5.86 -2.80
C ALA A 255 -15.47 -5.79 -3.67
N GLY A 256 -16.19 -4.67 -3.63
CA GLY A 256 -17.37 -4.41 -4.45
C GLY A 256 -17.06 -4.46 -5.94
N TRP A 257 -15.90 -3.93 -6.36
CA TRP A 257 -15.42 -4.06 -7.73
C TRP A 257 -15.18 -5.53 -8.12
N GLY A 258 -14.49 -6.30 -7.28
CA GLY A 258 -14.27 -7.73 -7.53
C GLY A 258 -15.59 -8.51 -7.68
N LEU A 259 -16.53 -8.27 -6.76
CA LEU A 259 -17.85 -8.91 -6.76
C LEU A 259 -18.73 -8.48 -7.95
N ALA A 260 -18.59 -7.23 -8.41
CA ALA A 260 -19.36 -6.71 -9.54
C ALA A 260 -18.91 -7.26 -10.90
N GLN A 261 -17.68 -7.79 -11.00
CA GLN A 261 -17.16 -8.38 -12.24
C GLN A 261 -17.41 -9.88 -12.36
N GLU A 262 -17.76 -10.57 -11.27
CA GLU A 262 -17.99 -12.01 -11.32
C GLU A 262 -19.08 -12.38 -12.36
N PRO A 263 -18.86 -13.44 -13.16
CA PRO A 263 -17.74 -14.40 -13.13
C PRO A 263 -16.54 -14.03 -14.04
N SER A 264 -16.59 -12.89 -14.73
CA SER A 264 -15.59 -12.51 -15.73
C SER A 264 -14.36 -11.88 -15.08
N PHE A 265 -13.15 -12.30 -15.48
CA PHE A 265 -11.91 -11.63 -15.10
C PHE A 265 -11.50 -10.59 -16.14
N LEU A 266 -11.50 -10.99 -17.41
CA LEU A 266 -11.35 -10.13 -18.59
C LEU A 266 -12.49 -10.43 -19.57
N PRO A 267 -12.75 -9.58 -20.59
CA PRO A 267 -13.74 -9.88 -21.61
C PRO A 267 -13.48 -11.23 -22.28
N GLY A 268 -14.41 -12.18 -22.11
CA GLY A 268 -14.30 -13.53 -22.67
C GLY A 268 -13.35 -14.48 -21.91
N LEU A 269 -12.90 -14.12 -20.70
CA LEU A 269 -12.10 -14.99 -19.83
C LEU A 269 -12.65 -14.97 -18.41
N THR A 270 -13.15 -16.12 -17.95
CA THR A 270 -13.67 -16.29 -16.59
C THR A 270 -12.55 -16.42 -15.55
N LEU A 271 -12.88 -16.20 -14.27
CA LEU A 271 -11.94 -16.39 -13.16
C LEU A 271 -11.36 -17.82 -13.12
N GLN A 272 -12.19 -18.82 -13.43
CA GLN A 272 -11.80 -20.23 -13.43
C GLN A 272 -10.89 -20.57 -14.61
N GLU A 273 -11.18 -20.06 -15.81
CA GLU A 273 -10.34 -20.26 -17.00
C GLU A 273 -9.00 -19.52 -16.91
N ALA A 274 -8.96 -18.38 -16.21
CA ALA A 274 -7.75 -17.62 -16.00
C ALA A 274 -6.79 -18.29 -14.99
N ALA A 275 -7.31 -19.17 -14.13
CA ALA A 275 -6.57 -19.70 -13.00
C ALA A 275 -5.45 -20.65 -13.43
N ALA A 276 -4.33 -20.60 -12.71
CA ALA A 276 -3.25 -21.59 -12.84
C ALA A 276 -3.72 -22.98 -12.39
N GLY A 277 -2.92 -24.01 -12.67
CA GLY A 277 -3.23 -25.37 -12.23
C GLY A 277 -3.35 -25.50 -10.70
N ASP A 278 -4.19 -26.42 -10.24
CA ASP A 278 -4.53 -26.60 -8.82
C ASP A 278 -3.30 -26.69 -7.90
N ALA A 279 -2.26 -27.41 -8.34
CA ALA A 279 -1.01 -27.53 -7.57
C ALA A 279 -0.35 -26.16 -7.32
N THR A 280 -0.34 -25.28 -8.32
CA THR A 280 0.18 -23.91 -8.22
C THR A 280 -0.70 -23.07 -7.31
N LEU A 281 -2.02 -23.15 -7.45
CA LEU A 281 -2.95 -22.39 -6.60
C LEU A 281 -2.84 -22.79 -5.12
N VAL A 282 -2.75 -24.08 -4.83
CA VAL A 282 -2.54 -24.61 -3.47
C VAL A 282 -1.18 -24.13 -2.93
N ALA A 283 -0.11 -24.21 -3.72
CA ALA A 283 1.22 -23.76 -3.31
C ALA A 283 1.23 -22.25 -2.98
N ILE A 284 0.58 -21.42 -3.81
CA ILE A 284 0.43 -19.98 -3.54
C ILE A 284 -0.38 -19.77 -2.27
N ALA A 285 -1.55 -20.41 -2.13
CA ALA A 285 -2.41 -20.23 -0.97
C ALA A 285 -1.68 -20.57 0.34
N VAL A 286 -0.94 -21.67 0.35
CA VAL A 286 -0.10 -22.07 1.49
C VAL A 286 1.02 -21.05 1.74
N SER A 287 1.74 -20.63 0.69
CA SER A 287 2.84 -19.66 0.80
C SER A 287 2.35 -18.29 1.31
N VAL A 288 1.20 -17.83 0.83
CA VAL A 288 0.54 -16.61 1.29
C VAL A 288 0.10 -16.75 2.74
N GLY A 289 -0.47 -17.89 3.11
CA GLY A 289 -0.85 -18.19 4.50
C GLY A 289 0.33 -18.09 5.47
N PHE A 290 1.44 -18.75 5.15
CA PHE A 290 2.67 -18.66 5.95
C PHE A 290 3.28 -17.26 5.95
N GLY A 291 3.30 -16.59 4.80
CA GLY A 291 3.78 -15.22 4.68
C GLY A 291 2.99 -14.26 5.57
N LEU A 292 1.66 -14.33 5.54
CA LEU A 292 0.78 -13.52 6.40
C LEU A 292 0.93 -13.85 7.88
N LEU A 293 1.16 -15.12 8.22
CA LEU A 293 1.41 -15.55 9.60
C LEU A 293 2.67 -14.90 10.20
N ILE A 294 3.68 -14.61 9.37
CA ILE A 294 4.91 -13.93 9.81
C ILE A 294 4.75 -12.41 9.71
N LEU A 295 4.16 -11.92 8.62
CA LEU A 295 4.07 -10.50 8.28
C LEU A 295 3.09 -9.73 9.17
N LEU A 296 1.92 -10.31 9.48
CA LEU A 296 0.92 -9.60 10.28
C LEU A 296 1.40 -9.37 11.73
N PRO A 297 2.00 -10.35 12.43
CA PRO A 297 2.58 -10.10 13.75
C PRO A 297 3.74 -9.11 13.73
N SER A 298 4.61 -9.15 12.71
CA SER A 298 5.74 -8.21 12.61
C SER A 298 5.27 -6.78 12.38
N LEU A 299 4.28 -6.56 11.51
CA LEU A 299 3.65 -5.25 11.33
C LEU A 299 2.89 -4.79 12.58
N ALA A 300 2.16 -5.69 13.24
CA ALA A 300 1.47 -5.37 14.50
C ALA A 300 2.48 -4.96 15.59
N LEU A 301 3.62 -5.64 15.69
CA LEU A 301 4.70 -5.29 16.59
C LEU A 301 5.32 -3.93 16.22
N LEU A 302 5.66 -3.71 14.94
CA LEU A 302 6.20 -2.45 14.45
C LEU A 302 5.26 -1.28 14.77
N PHE A 303 3.99 -1.39 14.38
CA PHE A 303 3.01 -0.35 14.67
C PHE A 303 2.80 -0.18 16.17
N ARG A 304 2.76 -1.26 16.97
CA ARG A 304 2.65 -1.13 18.42
C ARG A 304 3.85 -0.37 19.01
N LEU A 305 5.06 -0.66 18.56
CA LEU A 305 6.28 -0.02 19.05
C LEU A 305 6.33 1.47 18.67
N VAL A 306 6.07 1.80 17.40
CA VAL A 306 5.96 3.19 16.92
C VAL A 306 4.84 3.94 17.65
N LEU A 307 3.65 3.36 17.74
CA LEU A 307 2.49 3.98 18.39
C LEU A 307 2.62 4.09 19.92
N SER A 308 3.50 3.29 20.55
CA SER A 308 3.79 3.38 21.98
C SER A 308 4.86 4.43 22.33
N GLY A 309 5.43 5.11 21.33
CA GLY A 309 6.48 6.11 21.53
C GLY A 309 7.83 5.55 21.96
N ARG A 310 8.03 4.22 21.85
CA ARG A 310 9.30 3.54 22.16
C ARG A 310 10.32 3.62 21.01
N PHE A 311 9.87 4.08 19.84
CA PHE A 311 10.69 4.43 18.69
C PHE A 311 10.44 5.92 18.36
N ASP A 312 11.02 6.82 19.14
CA ASP A 312 11.09 8.23 18.77
C ASP A 312 12.55 8.53 18.37
N PRO A 313 12.87 8.64 17.06
CA PRO A 313 14.23 8.92 16.60
C PRO A 313 14.77 10.27 17.11
N GLY A 314 13.94 11.12 17.73
CA GLY A 314 14.31 12.45 18.19
C GLY A 314 14.45 12.63 19.71
N ARG A 315 14.09 11.65 20.54
CA ARG A 315 14.04 11.87 22.01
C ARG A 315 15.34 11.52 22.76
N GLU A 316 16.23 10.72 22.17
CA GLU A 316 17.46 10.27 22.83
C GLU A 316 18.77 10.85 22.27
N LEU A 317 18.76 11.56 21.13
CA LEU A 317 20.02 12.02 20.48
C LEU A 317 20.73 13.18 21.19
N GLN A 318 20.23 13.69 22.33
CA GLN A 318 20.96 14.68 23.13
C GLN A 318 21.90 14.07 24.17
N ASP A 319 21.76 12.79 24.55
CA ASP A 319 22.49 12.22 25.70
C ASP A 319 23.16 10.85 25.49
N VAL A 320 23.30 10.35 24.25
CA VAL A 320 24.05 9.10 24.01
C VAL A 320 25.54 9.41 23.79
N PRO A 321 26.44 9.19 24.78
CA PRO A 321 27.87 9.19 24.49
C PRO A 321 28.16 8.13 23.43
N ALA A 322 29.01 8.48 22.47
CA ALA A 322 29.35 7.66 21.32
C ALA A 322 29.51 6.18 21.70
N ARG A 323 28.58 5.32 21.27
CA ARG A 323 28.69 3.87 21.49
C ARG A 323 29.96 3.39 20.80
N THR A 324 30.86 2.84 21.60
CA THR A 324 32.01 2.07 21.11
C THR A 324 31.50 0.92 20.24
N ALA A 325 32.14 0.72 19.09
CA ALA A 325 31.79 -0.31 18.13
C ALA A 325 31.76 -1.69 18.81
N ARG A 326 30.64 -2.42 18.65
CA ARG A 326 30.50 -3.81 19.11
C ARG A 326 31.54 -4.68 18.40
N SER A 327 32.16 -5.59 19.15
CA SER A 327 32.86 -6.73 18.55
C SER A 327 31.82 -7.67 17.91
N PRO A 328 32.02 -8.18 16.68
CA PRO A 328 31.09 -9.11 16.07
C PRO A 328 31.03 -10.41 16.88
N ALA A 329 29.88 -10.72 17.47
CA ALA A 329 29.56 -12.06 17.95
C ALA A 329 29.62 -13.06 16.77
N PRO A 330 29.91 -14.35 16.99
CA PRO A 330 30.13 -15.31 15.91
C PRO A 330 28.83 -15.56 15.14
N ALA A 331 28.61 -14.81 14.06
CA ALA A 331 27.48 -14.95 13.13
C ALA A 331 27.67 -16.10 12.11
N ILE A 332 28.83 -16.76 12.15
CA ILE A 332 29.25 -17.78 11.18
C ILE A 332 28.41 -19.08 11.26
N PRO A 333 28.07 -19.65 12.44
CA PRO A 333 27.28 -20.89 12.47
C PRO A 333 25.81 -20.66 12.06
N LEU A 334 25.29 -19.45 12.18
CA LEU A 334 23.88 -19.13 11.92
C LEU A 334 23.59 -18.89 10.43
N ALA A 335 24.48 -18.17 9.75
CA ALA A 335 24.44 -18.00 8.30
C ALA A 335 24.62 -19.34 7.57
N ALA A 336 25.42 -20.25 8.13
CA ALA A 336 25.60 -21.60 7.60
C ALA A 336 24.31 -22.43 7.65
N THR A 337 23.55 -22.37 8.76
CA THR A 337 22.27 -23.09 8.89
C THR A 337 21.18 -22.57 7.95
N ALA A 338 21.07 -21.25 7.78
CA ALA A 338 20.11 -20.65 6.86
C ALA A 338 20.51 -20.88 5.38
N GLY A 339 21.81 -20.81 5.08
CA GLY A 339 22.36 -21.10 3.75
C GLY A 339 22.19 -22.56 3.35
N LEU A 340 22.37 -23.51 4.28
CA LEU A 340 22.13 -24.93 4.04
C LEU A 340 20.64 -25.22 3.78
N GLY A 341 19.73 -24.60 4.54
CA GLY A 341 18.29 -24.70 4.31
C GLY A 341 17.86 -24.16 2.94
N ALA A 342 18.42 -23.02 2.51
CA ALA A 342 18.18 -22.45 1.19
C ALA A 342 18.71 -23.36 0.07
N ALA A 343 19.92 -23.91 0.22
CA ALA A 343 20.51 -24.83 -0.75
C ALA A 343 19.69 -26.13 -0.89
N VAL A 344 19.23 -26.71 0.22
CA VAL A 344 18.38 -27.91 0.20
C VAL A 344 17.02 -27.64 -0.45
N THR A 345 16.44 -26.45 -0.24
CA THR A 345 15.15 -26.07 -0.82
C THR A 345 15.25 -25.78 -2.33
N LEU A 346 16.40 -25.28 -2.80
CA LEU A 346 16.62 -24.94 -4.21
C LEU A 346 17.06 -26.13 -5.08
N LEU A 347 17.63 -27.18 -4.47
CA LEU A 347 18.26 -28.27 -5.20
C LEU A 347 17.47 -29.60 -5.18
N PHE A 348 16.43 -29.72 -4.34
CA PHE A 348 15.74 -31.01 -4.15
C PHE A 348 14.21 -30.87 -4.14
N GLU A 349 13.52 -31.81 -4.80
CA GLU A 349 12.05 -31.93 -4.85
C GLU A 349 11.51 -32.99 -3.86
N GLY A 350 10.22 -32.92 -3.52
CA GLY A 350 9.53 -33.90 -2.68
C GLY A 350 9.70 -33.64 -1.16
N TRP A 351 9.81 -34.71 -0.36
CA TRP A 351 9.84 -34.62 1.12
C TRP A 351 11.04 -33.85 1.68
N LEU A 352 12.11 -33.72 0.90
CA LEU A 352 13.31 -32.94 1.23
C LEU A 352 13.04 -31.43 1.28
N LEU A 353 12.01 -30.94 0.58
CA LEU A 353 11.59 -29.54 0.60
C LEU A 353 11.05 -29.14 1.98
N GLY A 354 10.36 -30.06 2.67
CA GLY A 354 9.90 -29.85 4.04
C GLY A 354 11.05 -29.70 5.05
N ILE A 355 12.17 -30.41 4.82
CA ILE A 355 13.36 -30.32 5.67
C ILE A 355 14.11 -29.01 5.40
N GLY A 356 14.21 -28.58 4.14
CA GLY A 356 14.78 -27.28 3.77
C GLY A 356 14.04 -26.11 4.41
N VAL A 357 12.70 -26.12 4.34
CA VAL A 357 11.84 -25.11 4.98
C VAL A 357 11.98 -25.14 6.51
N ALA A 358 12.01 -26.32 7.13
CA ALA A 358 12.18 -26.45 8.58
C ALA A 358 13.53 -25.88 9.07
N LEU A 359 14.62 -26.10 8.32
CA LEU A 359 15.94 -25.56 8.64
C LEU A 359 16.02 -24.03 8.45
N MET A 360 15.36 -23.49 7.43
CA MET A 360 15.27 -22.03 7.24
C MET A 360 14.48 -21.37 8.37
N LEU A 361 13.34 -21.95 8.77
CA LEU A 361 12.55 -21.46 9.89
C LEU A 361 13.32 -21.54 11.21
N LEU A 362 14.04 -22.64 11.45
CA LEU A 362 14.88 -22.80 12.63
C LEU A 362 16.00 -21.76 12.66
N GLY A 363 16.67 -21.51 11.52
CA GLY A 363 17.70 -20.46 11.41
C GLY A 363 17.16 -19.06 11.69
N ALA A 364 15.96 -18.74 11.18
CA ALA A 364 15.29 -17.46 11.42
C ALA A 364 14.88 -17.29 12.89
N VAL A 365 14.35 -18.34 13.52
CA VAL A 365 13.98 -18.35 14.94
C VAL A 365 15.23 -18.20 15.83
N LEU A 366 16.31 -18.91 15.53
CA LEU A 366 17.57 -18.80 16.28
C LEU A 366 18.20 -17.41 16.12
N ALA A 367 18.12 -16.80 14.94
CA ALA A 367 18.58 -15.42 14.70
C ALA A 367 17.79 -14.44 15.56
N PHE A 368 16.47 -14.59 15.55
CA PHE A 368 15.57 -13.74 16.32
C PHE A 368 15.83 -13.88 17.83
N LEU A 369 15.99 -15.10 18.35
CA LEU A 369 16.26 -15.35 19.77
C LEU A 369 17.63 -14.79 20.21
N LEU A 370 18.67 -14.89 19.37
CA LEU A 370 19.98 -14.30 19.64
C LEU A 370 19.96 -12.77 19.70
N PHE A 371 19.16 -12.13 18.84
CA PHE A 371 19.00 -10.68 18.84
C PHE A 371 18.02 -10.17 19.92
N ALA A 372 17.14 -11.04 20.43
CA ALA A 372 16.12 -10.69 21.42
C ALA A 372 16.46 -11.05 22.88
N ALA A 373 17.55 -11.79 23.13
CA ALA A 373 17.97 -12.15 24.49
C ALA A 373 18.47 -10.90 25.26
N PRO A 374 17.92 -10.57 26.45
CA PRO A 374 18.50 -9.56 27.33
C PRO A 374 19.82 -10.08 27.94
N GLU A 375 20.82 -9.20 28.09
CA GLU A 375 22.08 -9.55 28.77
C GLU A 375 21.81 -9.99 30.23
N GLU A 376 22.27 -11.19 30.61
CA GLU A 376 22.54 -11.47 32.02
C GLU A 376 23.72 -10.60 32.43
N GLU A 377 23.44 -9.65 33.33
CA GLU A 377 24.41 -8.76 33.94
C GLU A 377 25.36 -9.59 34.84
N THR A 378 26.38 -10.20 34.23
CA THR A 378 27.47 -10.83 34.96
C THR A 378 28.37 -9.75 35.54
N ARG A 379 28.28 -9.60 36.87
CA ARG A 379 29.07 -8.73 37.76
C ARG A 379 30.58 -8.85 37.61
#